data_AF-A0A9D8XBF7-F1
#
_entry.id   AF-A0A9D8XBF7-F1
#
_cell.length_a   1.000
_cell.length_b   1.000
_cell.length_c   1.000
_cell.angle_alpha   90.00
_cell.angle_beta   90.00
_cell.angle_gamma   90.00
#
_symmetry.space_group_name_H-M   'P 1'
#
loop_
_entity.id
_entity.type
_entity.pdbx_description
1 polymer ?
#
loop_
_entity_poly.entity_id
_entity_poly.type
_entity_poly.pdbx_seq_one_letter_code
_entity_poly.pdbx_strand_id
1 'polypeptide(L)'
;MRILSGQSIVSFCVFSVCFAFFACSSVCVFGQNAAVEDARIEKKGDFFVAKNGNDAWSGTLSFPNADGTDGPFATLEKARSAVRSAFSETPRPYCVIVRGGLYELMQTFTLDAQDSGRENARITWKAHPGETVRLSAGKYLNSWTKVTDPAILAQLPESVRGEIVQVDLKAAGVENYGSPKGGGIELFFNGEPMTLSRYPNADFVKIVSVDVNEEVNVRGTIGDKVGNFRFDDERILSWRAEKDPWVHGYWFWDWAEERHPVAEIDAETKTLKVKPPYHSYGYRKNQWFYGFNLLCEIDQPGEYYVDREAGILYFYPPAEVKKDTLAVSVLDSAVKIQSDWVTFQNFTLEFCRATAFSMHGANGLAVGLTVRNCSGTR
;
A
#
# COMPACT_ATOMS: atom_id res chain seq x y z
N MET A 1 -56.46 44.55 21.48
CA MET A 1 -57.45 45.26 22.31
C MET A 1 -58.26 44.23 23.08
N ARG A 2 -58.35 44.41 24.40
CA ARG A 2 -59.11 43.65 25.42
C ARG A 2 -58.52 42.32 25.97
N ILE A 3 -58.07 42.50 27.21
CA ILE A 3 -57.85 41.60 28.35
C ILE A 3 -59.17 40.97 28.83
N LEU A 4 -59.10 39.81 29.51
CA LEU A 4 -59.78 39.40 30.77
C LEU A 4 -59.81 37.84 30.84
N SER A 5 -59.00 37.17 31.68
CA SER A 5 -59.14 36.91 33.14
C SER A 5 -60.05 35.73 33.49
N GLY A 6 -59.56 34.79 34.31
CA GLY A 6 -60.39 33.80 35.00
C GLY A 6 -59.60 32.65 35.62
N GLN A 7 -59.05 32.87 36.82
CA GLN A 7 -58.64 31.78 37.72
C GLN A 7 -59.89 31.17 38.37
N SER A 8 -59.88 29.85 38.63
CA SER A 8 -60.60 29.25 39.75
C SER A 8 -59.89 27.99 40.21
N ILE A 9 -59.51 28.03 41.49
CA ILE A 9 -58.94 26.98 42.32
C ILE A 9 -60.10 26.13 42.86
N VAL A 10 -60.04 24.80 42.74
CA VAL A 10 -60.71 23.90 43.69
C VAL A 10 -59.80 22.71 43.99
N SER A 11 -59.61 22.51 45.28
CA SER A 11 -58.73 21.58 45.96
C SER A 11 -59.35 20.19 46.13
N PHE A 12 -58.50 19.17 45.97
CA PHE A 12 -58.44 17.84 46.62
C PHE A 12 -59.75 17.13 47.03
N CYS A 13 -59.98 15.97 46.39
CA CYS A 13 -60.46 14.77 47.09
C CYS A 13 -59.71 13.53 46.58
N VAL A 14 -59.14 12.82 47.56
CA VAL A 14 -58.28 11.64 47.53
C VAL A 14 -58.98 10.43 46.88
N PHE A 15 -58.31 9.75 45.94
CA PHE A 15 -58.43 8.30 45.80
C PHE A 15 -57.04 7.68 45.58
N SER A 16 -56.72 6.81 46.53
CA SER A 16 -55.48 6.04 46.64
C SER A 16 -55.42 4.98 45.54
N VAL A 17 -54.36 4.99 44.73
CA VAL A 17 -53.93 3.82 43.95
C VAL A 17 -52.41 3.73 44.08
N CYS A 18 -51.96 2.73 44.84
CA CYS A 18 -50.56 2.34 44.96
C CYS A 18 -49.98 2.03 43.56
N PHE A 19 -49.12 2.89 43.05
CA PHE A 19 -48.20 2.56 41.97
C PHE A 19 -46.87 2.13 42.58
N ALA A 20 -46.51 0.86 42.35
CA ALA A 20 -45.21 0.32 42.69
C ALA A 20 -44.13 1.04 41.87
N PHE A 21 -43.12 1.57 42.56
CA PHE A 21 -41.88 2.05 41.96
C PHE A 21 -41.14 0.86 41.31
N PHE A 22 -41.07 0.84 39.98
CA PHE A 22 -40.05 0.10 39.26
C PHE A 22 -39.02 1.11 38.75
N ALA A 23 -37.91 1.25 39.48
CA ALA A 23 -36.72 1.91 38.98
C ALA A 23 -36.16 1.04 37.85
N CYS A 24 -36.36 1.47 36.60
CA CYS A 24 -35.68 0.89 35.45
C CYS A 24 -34.24 1.40 35.46
N SER A 25 -33.37 0.69 36.18
CA SER A 25 -31.93 0.81 36.05
C SER A 25 -31.53 0.29 34.67
N SER A 26 -31.42 1.19 33.69
CA SER A 26 -30.72 0.95 32.43
C SER A 26 -29.23 0.80 32.72
N VAL A 27 -28.86 -0.36 33.25
CA VAL A 27 -27.46 -0.78 33.38
C VAL A 27 -26.91 -0.99 31.99
N CYS A 28 -25.73 -0.45 31.74
CA CYS A 28 -24.94 -0.55 30.52
C CYS A 28 -24.58 -2.03 30.21
N VAL A 29 -25.50 -2.82 29.66
CA VAL A 29 -25.25 -4.23 29.30
C VAL A 29 -24.45 -4.37 27.99
N PHE A 30 -24.39 -3.33 27.15
CA PHE A 30 -23.61 -3.38 25.90
C PHE A 30 -22.09 -3.35 26.11
N GLY A 31 -21.60 -2.72 27.18
CA GLY A 31 -20.15 -2.63 27.47
C GLY A 31 -19.56 -3.89 28.12
N GLN A 32 -20.38 -4.67 28.82
CA GLN A 32 -19.92 -5.87 29.53
C GLN A 32 -19.70 -7.06 28.58
N ASN A 33 -20.47 -7.21 27.50
CA ASN A 33 -20.30 -8.33 26.57
C ASN A 33 -19.01 -8.23 25.74
N ALA A 34 -18.64 -7.03 25.27
CA ALA A 34 -17.39 -6.81 24.55
C ALA A 34 -16.17 -7.03 25.46
N ALA A 35 -16.18 -6.49 26.69
CA ALA A 35 -15.09 -6.68 27.65
C ALA A 35 -14.93 -8.14 28.12
N VAL A 36 -16.03 -8.90 28.21
CA VAL A 36 -16.01 -10.34 28.55
C VAL A 36 -15.54 -11.18 27.35
N GLU A 37 -15.82 -10.77 26.12
CA GLU A 37 -15.34 -11.41 24.89
C GLU A 37 -13.84 -11.15 24.67
N ASP A 38 -13.35 -9.92 24.88
CA ASP A 38 -11.93 -9.58 24.90
C ASP A 38 -11.16 -10.40 25.94
N ALA A 39 -11.65 -10.45 27.19
CA ALA A 39 -11.02 -11.25 28.25
C ALA A 39 -11.02 -12.77 27.98
N ARG A 40 -12.00 -13.28 27.21
CA ARG A 40 -12.07 -14.70 26.81
C ARG A 40 -11.15 -15.03 25.63
N ILE A 41 -10.90 -14.07 24.75
CA ILE A 41 -9.99 -14.24 23.62
C ILE A 41 -8.53 -14.08 24.06
N GLU A 42 -8.25 -13.15 24.97
CA GLU A 42 -6.97 -13.04 25.66
C GLU A 42 -6.58 -14.33 26.37
N LYS A 43 -7.55 -15.07 26.92
CA LYS A 43 -7.31 -16.35 27.60
C LYS A 43 -7.00 -17.54 26.66
N LYS A 44 -6.95 -17.34 25.33
CA LYS A 44 -6.72 -18.39 24.32
C LYS A 44 -5.46 -18.21 23.46
N GLY A 45 -4.70 -17.12 23.65
CA GLY A 45 -3.41 -16.96 22.98
C GLY A 45 -2.31 -17.70 23.74
N ASP A 46 -1.44 -18.41 23.03
CA ASP A 46 -0.22 -18.99 23.60
C ASP A 46 0.92 -17.97 23.57
N PHE A 47 0.98 -17.17 22.50
CA PHE A 47 1.95 -16.09 22.34
C PHE A 47 1.29 -14.83 21.81
N PHE A 48 1.83 -13.68 22.18
CA PHE A 48 1.33 -12.35 21.84
C PHE A 48 2.42 -11.51 21.20
N VAL A 49 2.02 -10.67 20.25
CA VAL A 49 2.90 -9.67 19.61
C VAL A 49 2.23 -8.30 19.72
N ALA A 50 2.95 -7.27 20.16
CA ALA A 50 2.42 -5.91 20.30
C ALA A 50 3.47 -4.83 20.01
N LYS A 51 3.04 -3.63 19.59
CA LYS A 51 3.94 -2.49 19.34
C LYS A 51 4.68 -1.98 20.59
N ASN A 52 4.15 -2.25 21.77
CA ASN A 52 4.76 -2.00 23.07
C ASN A 52 5.40 -3.27 23.68
N GLY A 53 5.62 -4.30 22.85
CA GLY A 53 6.26 -5.55 23.25
C GLY A 53 7.79 -5.45 23.32
N ASN A 54 8.42 -6.53 23.75
CA ASN A 54 9.87 -6.69 23.80
C ASN A 54 10.24 -8.14 23.45
N ASP A 55 11.17 -8.34 22.51
CA ASP A 55 11.58 -9.68 22.07
C ASP A 55 12.42 -10.45 23.11
N ALA A 56 12.80 -9.82 24.23
CA ALA A 56 13.40 -10.46 25.39
C ALA A 56 12.37 -11.04 26.39
N TRP A 57 11.09 -10.67 26.28
CA TRP A 57 10.03 -11.20 27.12
C TRP A 57 9.60 -12.61 26.72
N SER A 58 8.75 -13.24 27.53
CA SER A 58 8.23 -14.58 27.28
C SER A 58 7.24 -14.61 26.11
N GLY A 59 6.61 -13.48 25.82
CA GLY A 59 5.54 -13.37 24.83
C GLY A 59 4.22 -13.99 25.29
N THR A 60 4.11 -14.47 26.53
CA THR A 60 2.92 -15.21 27.01
C THR A 60 1.83 -14.31 27.61
N LEU A 61 2.11 -13.02 27.78
CA LEU A 61 1.17 -12.03 28.29
C LEU A 61 0.70 -11.10 27.17
N SER A 62 -0.61 -10.83 27.10
CA SER A 62 -1.19 -9.91 26.11
C SER A 62 -0.70 -8.46 26.27
N PHE A 63 -0.32 -8.08 27.49
CA PHE A 63 0.20 -6.77 27.85
C PHE A 63 1.49 -6.89 28.68
N PRO A 64 2.36 -5.86 28.65
CA PRO A 64 3.43 -5.75 29.63
C PRO A 64 2.88 -5.87 31.05
N ASN A 65 3.55 -6.65 31.90
CA ASN A 65 3.23 -6.65 33.33
C ASN A 65 3.59 -5.30 33.97
N ALA A 66 3.07 -5.04 35.18
CA ALA A 66 3.24 -3.76 35.86
C ALA A 66 4.72 -3.38 36.05
N ASP A 67 5.59 -4.38 36.25
CA ASP A 67 7.02 -4.20 36.48
C ASP A 67 7.84 -4.05 35.19
N GLY A 68 7.22 -4.22 34.01
CA GLY A 68 7.90 -4.17 32.71
C GLY A 68 8.93 -5.28 32.48
N THR A 69 8.83 -6.38 33.23
CA THR A 69 9.76 -7.52 33.18
C THR A 69 9.31 -8.63 32.25
N ASP A 70 8.02 -8.66 31.89
CA ASP A 70 7.45 -9.61 30.94
C ASP A 70 6.26 -8.99 30.18
N GLY A 71 5.87 -9.60 29.06
CA GLY A 71 4.86 -9.06 28.16
C GLY A 71 4.83 -9.74 26.79
N PRO A 72 4.18 -9.12 25.79
CA PRO A 72 4.15 -9.61 24.41
C PRO A 72 5.50 -9.42 23.71
N PHE A 73 5.79 -10.22 22.68
CA PHE A 73 6.91 -9.97 21.78
C PHE A 73 6.73 -8.65 21.00
N ALA A 74 7.83 -8.05 20.56
CA ALA A 74 7.80 -6.88 19.69
C ALA A 74 7.61 -7.26 18.21
N THR A 75 8.13 -8.42 17.80
CA THR A 75 8.19 -8.84 16.38
C THR A 75 7.46 -10.16 16.11
N LEU A 76 7.00 -10.31 14.86
CA LEU A 76 6.41 -11.56 14.37
C LEU A 76 7.46 -12.67 14.29
N GLU A 77 8.69 -12.33 13.94
CA GLU A 77 9.82 -13.24 13.82
C GLU A 77 10.16 -13.89 15.15
N LYS A 78 10.15 -13.12 16.24
CA LYS A 78 10.38 -13.67 17.58
C LYS A 78 9.27 -14.63 17.99
N ALA A 79 8.00 -14.25 17.75
CA ALA A 79 6.86 -15.13 18.02
C ALA A 79 6.95 -16.43 17.20
N ARG A 80 7.38 -16.36 15.94
CA ARG A 80 7.56 -17.53 15.07
C ARG A 80 8.59 -18.47 15.67
N SER A 81 9.75 -17.94 16.08
CA SER A 81 10.80 -18.73 16.74
C SER A 81 10.31 -19.36 18.05
N ALA A 82 9.50 -18.66 18.84
CA ALA A 82 8.91 -19.20 20.07
C ALA A 82 7.93 -20.34 19.79
N VAL A 83 7.06 -20.20 18.78
CA VAL A 83 6.15 -21.26 18.34
C VAL A 83 6.93 -22.48 17.84
N ARG A 84 7.99 -22.29 17.04
CA ARG A 84 8.86 -23.39 16.57
C ARG A 84 9.43 -24.19 17.75
N SER A 85 9.99 -23.50 18.74
CA SER A 85 10.54 -24.14 19.95
C SER A 85 9.46 -24.91 20.70
N ALA A 86 8.35 -24.26 21.02
CA ALA A 86 7.26 -24.85 21.79
C ALA A 86 6.58 -26.03 21.07
N PHE A 87 6.40 -25.94 19.75
CA PHE A 87 5.84 -27.01 18.93
C PHE A 87 6.76 -28.21 18.82
N SER A 88 8.08 -27.99 18.77
CA SER A 88 9.08 -29.07 18.76
C SER A 88 9.07 -29.89 20.05
N GLU A 89 8.86 -29.22 21.19
CA GLU A 89 8.77 -29.85 22.51
C GLU A 89 7.41 -30.52 22.71
N THR A 90 6.32 -29.82 22.37
CA THR A 90 4.95 -30.29 22.55
C THR A 90 4.11 -29.99 21.31
N PRO A 91 3.94 -30.95 20.39
CA PRO A 91 3.12 -30.78 19.17
C PRO A 91 1.61 -30.77 19.48
N ARG A 92 1.10 -29.58 19.84
CA ARG A 92 -0.33 -29.29 20.05
C ARG A 92 -0.74 -28.06 19.22
N PRO A 93 -2.03 -27.70 19.15
CA PRO A 93 -2.41 -26.43 18.55
C PRO A 93 -1.78 -25.26 19.30
N TYR A 94 -1.27 -24.27 18.56
CA TYR A 94 -0.77 -23.00 19.09
C TYR A 94 -1.50 -21.83 18.44
N CYS A 95 -1.78 -20.79 19.23
CA CYS A 95 -2.35 -19.53 18.74
C CYS A 95 -1.43 -18.36 19.07
N VAL A 96 -0.96 -17.66 18.03
CA VAL A 96 -0.31 -16.36 18.12
C VAL A 96 -1.34 -15.26 17.88
N ILE A 97 -1.46 -14.34 18.85
CA ILE A 97 -2.34 -13.18 18.77
C ILE A 97 -1.49 -11.92 18.58
N VAL A 98 -1.72 -11.21 17.48
CA VAL A 98 -1.03 -9.96 17.17
C VAL A 98 -1.94 -8.79 17.49
N ARG A 99 -1.48 -7.88 18.34
CA ARG A 99 -2.23 -6.69 18.74
C ARG A 99 -2.17 -5.58 17.71
N GLY A 100 -3.15 -4.69 17.78
CA GLY A 100 -3.39 -3.60 16.86
C GLY A 100 -2.19 -2.68 16.70
N GLY A 101 -1.93 -2.29 15.46
CA GLY A 101 -0.82 -1.42 15.14
C GLY A 101 -0.33 -1.59 13.71
N LEU A 102 0.56 -0.68 13.33
CA LEU A 102 1.32 -0.73 12.09
C LEU A 102 2.67 -1.40 12.32
N TYR A 103 2.88 -2.52 11.64
CA TYR A 103 4.12 -3.29 11.64
C TYR A 103 4.79 -3.14 10.27
N GLU A 104 5.78 -2.24 10.19
CA GLU A 104 6.67 -2.15 9.03
C GLU A 104 7.57 -3.38 8.98
N LEU A 105 7.43 -4.16 7.92
CA LEU A 105 8.20 -5.38 7.72
C LEU A 105 9.58 -5.02 7.15
N MET A 106 10.63 -5.46 7.82
CA MET A 106 12.01 -5.33 7.30
C MET A 106 12.30 -6.34 6.19
N GLN A 107 11.54 -7.45 6.18
CA GLN A 107 11.61 -8.52 5.18
C GLN A 107 10.25 -9.21 5.11
N THR A 108 9.99 -9.95 4.02
CA THR A 108 8.77 -10.75 3.89
C THR A 108 8.62 -11.72 5.06
N PHE A 109 7.50 -11.65 5.77
CA PHE A 109 7.20 -12.58 6.85
C PHE A 109 6.90 -13.96 6.26
N THR A 110 7.86 -14.86 6.39
CA THR A 110 7.79 -16.19 5.78
C THR A 110 7.56 -17.24 6.85
N LEU A 111 6.52 -18.07 6.68
CA LEU A 111 6.34 -19.31 7.43
C LEU A 111 6.80 -20.46 6.54
N ASP A 112 7.96 -21.03 6.85
CA ASP A 112 8.58 -22.10 6.06
C ASP A 112 8.19 -23.49 6.58
N ALA A 113 8.74 -24.57 6.02
CA ALA A 113 8.40 -25.93 6.42
C ALA A 113 8.54 -26.20 7.94
N GLN A 114 9.43 -25.49 8.65
CA GLN A 114 9.60 -25.62 10.11
C GLN A 114 8.43 -25.03 10.92
N ASP A 115 7.59 -24.21 10.28
CA ASP A 115 6.39 -23.60 10.87
C ASP A 115 5.13 -24.44 10.63
N SER A 116 5.27 -25.66 10.08
CA SER A 116 4.15 -26.52 9.77
C SER A 116 3.50 -27.08 11.04
N GLY A 117 2.18 -26.97 11.12
CA GLY A 117 1.38 -27.71 12.08
C GLY A 117 1.15 -29.16 11.66
N ARG A 118 0.20 -29.81 12.31
CA ARG A 118 -0.33 -31.14 11.94
C ARG A 118 -1.85 -31.12 11.97
N GLU A 119 -2.48 -32.18 11.47
CA GLU A 119 -3.95 -32.33 11.43
C GLU A 119 -4.63 -32.00 12.76
N ASN A 120 -4.09 -32.52 13.87
CA ASN A 120 -4.60 -32.28 15.23
C ASN A 120 -3.79 -31.23 16.02
N ALA A 121 -2.88 -30.51 15.35
CA ALA A 121 -1.96 -29.55 15.96
C ALA A 121 -1.70 -28.36 15.01
N ARG A 122 -2.77 -27.66 14.64
CA ARG A 122 -2.72 -26.47 13.76
C ARG A 122 -2.08 -25.27 14.45
N ILE A 123 -1.28 -24.51 13.72
CA ILE A 123 -0.70 -23.25 14.19
C ILE A 123 -1.54 -22.09 13.63
N THR A 124 -2.06 -21.24 14.51
CA THR A 124 -2.94 -20.12 14.14
C THR A 124 -2.27 -18.79 14.44
N TRP A 125 -2.13 -17.96 13.42
CA TRP A 125 -1.73 -16.56 13.52
C TRP A 125 -2.96 -15.69 13.31
N LYS A 126 -3.27 -14.80 14.25
CA LYS A 126 -4.44 -13.93 14.13
C LYS A 126 -4.21 -12.54 14.66
N ALA A 127 -4.84 -11.55 14.03
CA ALA A 127 -5.05 -10.26 14.67
C ALA A 127 -5.92 -10.43 15.93
N HIS A 128 -5.64 -9.62 16.95
CA HIS A 128 -6.48 -9.48 18.13
C HIS A 128 -7.87 -9.00 17.70
N PRO A 129 -8.95 -9.63 18.15
CA PRO A 129 -10.31 -9.19 17.82
C PRO A 129 -10.58 -7.76 18.25
N GLY A 130 -11.36 -7.03 17.47
CA GLY A 130 -11.61 -5.61 17.69
C GLY A 130 -10.44 -4.67 17.36
N GLU A 131 -9.22 -5.18 17.18
CA GLU A 131 -8.05 -4.39 16.84
C GLU A 131 -7.67 -4.56 15.35
N THR A 132 -7.07 -3.52 14.75
CA THR A 132 -6.58 -3.58 13.36
C THR A 132 -5.06 -3.78 13.34
N VAL A 133 -4.62 -4.90 12.76
CA VAL A 133 -3.20 -5.20 12.54
C VAL A 133 -2.85 -4.96 11.08
N ARG A 134 -1.93 -4.02 10.83
CA ARG A 134 -1.44 -3.67 9.49
C ARG A 134 -0.01 -4.15 9.33
N LEU A 135 0.23 -5.07 8.41
CA LEU A 135 1.55 -5.52 8.00
C LEU A 135 1.92 -4.75 6.73
N SER A 136 2.80 -3.76 6.88
CA SER A 136 3.27 -2.93 5.78
C SER A 136 4.52 -3.53 5.19
N ALA A 137 4.47 -3.89 3.91
CA ALA A 137 5.63 -4.26 3.13
C ALA A 137 6.36 -3.02 2.53
N GLY A 138 5.84 -1.83 2.83
CA GLY A 138 6.42 -0.54 2.49
C GLY A 138 7.09 0.15 3.68
N LYS A 139 7.68 1.31 3.39
CA LYS A 139 8.41 2.16 4.33
C LYS A 139 7.73 3.52 4.47
N TYR A 140 7.52 3.98 5.69
CA TYR A 140 7.04 5.34 5.94
C TYR A 140 8.17 6.36 5.86
N LEU A 141 7.91 7.45 5.15
CA LEU A 141 8.86 8.52 4.87
C LEU A 141 8.54 9.72 5.79
N ASN A 142 9.35 9.90 6.83
CA ASN A 142 9.10 10.86 7.89
C ASN A 142 9.99 12.12 7.85
N SER A 143 10.82 12.24 6.82
CA SER A 143 11.70 13.37 6.58
C SER A 143 11.55 13.84 5.13
N TRP A 144 11.18 15.10 4.94
CA TRP A 144 11.03 15.74 3.63
C TRP A 144 11.43 17.21 3.75
N THR A 145 11.83 17.81 2.63
CA THR A 145 12.11 19.24 2.52
C THR A 145 11.47 19.79 1.25
N LYS A 146 11.22 21.10 1.19
CA LYS A 146 10.88 21.73 -0.10
C LYS A 146 12.06 21.63 -1.06
N VAL A 147 11.77 21.54 -2.36
CA VAL A 147 12.80 21.64 -3.39
C VAL A 147 13.31 23.07 -3.45
N THR A 148 14.64 23.25 -3.32
CA THR A 148 15.29 24.57 -3.42
C THR A 148 16.43 24.59 -4.43
N ASP A 149 16.82 23.45 -4.97
CA ASP A 149 17.90 23.36 -5.98
C ASP A 149 17.46 24.04 -7.29
N PRO A 150 18.14 25.11 -7.73
CA PRO A 150 17.78 25.81 -8.96
C PRO A 150 17.77 24.93 -10.21
N ALA A 151 18.63 23.90 -10.29
CA ALA A 151 18.72 23.02 -11.45
C ALA A 151 17.51 22.07 -11.54
N ILE A 152 16.97 21.64 -10.39
CA ILE A 152 15.74 20.85 -10.32
C ILE A 152 14.53 21.75 -10.58
N LEU A 153 14.48 22.93 -9.94
CA LEU A 153 13.39 23.90 -10.15
C LEU A 153 13.28 24.31 -11.63
N ALA A 154 14.39 24.49 -12.34
CA ALA A 154 14.40 24.84 -13.75
C ALA A 154 13.75 23.78 -14.66
N GLN A 155 13.75 22.50 -14.24
CA GLN A 155 13.10 21.40 -14.98
C GLN A 155 11.61 21.29 -14.69
N LEU A 156 11.16 21.73 -13.51
CA LEU A 156 9.75 21.73 -13.12
C LEU A 156 8.94 22.82 -13.85
N PRO A 157 7.64 22.58 -14.13
CA PRO A 157 6.72 23.63 -14.56
C PRO A 157 6.72 24.80 -13.59
N GLU A 158 6.74 26.03 -14.13
CA GLU A 158 6.87 27.24 -13.30
C GLU A 158 5.77 27.36 -12.23
N SER A 159 4.55 26.92 -12.57
CA SER A 159 3.37 26.95 -11.71
C SER A 159 3.48 26.10 -10.44
N VAL A 160 4.37 25.10 -10.39
CA VAL A 160 4.43 24.15 -9.26
C VAL A 160 5.71 24.24 -8.43
N ARG A 161 6.71 25.02 -8.86
CA ARG A 161 8.05 25.09 -8.23
C ARG A 161 8.04 25.31 -6.72
N GLY A 162 7.07 26.05 -6.18
CA GLY A 162 6.93 26.34 -4.75
C GLY A 162 6.26 25.24 -3.91
N GLU A 163 5.66 24.25 -4.56
CA GLU A 163 4.82 23.22 -3.95
C GLU A 163 5.50 21.86 -3.84
N ILE A 164 6.55 21.61 -4.62
CA ILE A 164 7.22 20.30 -4.66
C ILE A 164 8.04 20.08 -3.38
N VAL A 165 7.83 18.92 -2.77
CA VAL A 165 8.69 18.38 -1.71
C VAL A 165 9.61 17.31 -2.27
N GLN A 166 10.76 17.14 -1.65
CA GLN A 166 11.71 16.07 -1.94
C GLN A 166 11.98 15.21 -0.70
N VAL A 167 12.23 13.94 -0.94
CA VAL A 167 12.64 12.95 0.06
C VAL A 167 13.90 12.25 -0.42
N ASP A 168 14.93 12.23 0.42
CA ASP A 168 16.10 11.37 0.25
C ASP A 168 15.72 9.94 0.64
N LEU A 169 15.53 9.08 -0.36
CA LEU A 169 15.12 7.70 -0.16
C LEU A 169 16.24 6.88 0.48
N LYS A 170 17.50 7.16 0.14
CA LYS A 170 18.67 6.46 0.72
C LYS A 170 18.77 6.75 2.20
N ALA A 171 18.62 8.02 2.61
CA ALA A 171 18.59 8.42 4.01
C ALA A 171 17.41 7.80 4.78
N ALA A 172 16.30 7.50 4.09
CA ALA A 172 15.16 6.77 4.65
C ALA A 172 15.36 5.23 4.70
N GLY A 173 16.51 4.72 4.25
CA GLY A 173 16.83 3.29 4.20
C GLY A 173 16.18 2.55 3.03
N VAL A 174 15.78 3.26 1.97
CA VAL A 174 15.21 2.70 0.74
C VAL A 174 16.23 2.80 -0.38
N GLU A 175 16.85 1.68 -0.75
CA GLU A 175 17.92 1.65 -1.76
C GLU A 175 17.49 0.99 -3.08
N ASN A 176 16.42 0.20 -3.05
CA ASN A 176 15.86 -0.44 -4.24
C ASN A 176 14.58 0.28 -4.67
N TYR A 177 14.57 0.89 -5.84
CA TYR A 177 13.43 1.65 -6.38
C TYR A 177 12.59 0.88 -7.41
N GLY A 178 12.94 -0.39 -7.67
CA GLY A 178 12.33 -1.18 -8.72
C GLY A 178 12.53 -0.58 -10.12
N SER A 179 11.82 -1.13 -11.11
CA SER A 179 11.90 -0.67 -12.51
C SER A 179 10.61 0.03 -12.95
N PRO A 180 10.69 1.12 -13.73
CA PRO A 180 9.53 1.69 -14.43
C PRO A 180 8.82 0.68 -15.34
N LYS A 181 9.53 -0.35 -15.82
CA LYS A 181 8.96 -1.42 -16.65
C LYS A 181 7.87 -2.20 -15.89
N GLY A 182 8.06 -2.39 -14.59
CA GLY A 182 7.20 -3.14 -13.69
C GLY A 182 7.87 -3.38 -12.34
N GLY A 183 7.08 -3.44 -11.27
CA GLY A 183 7.59 -3.60 -9.90
C GLY A 183 8.37 -2.37 -9.40
N GLY A 184 8.13 -1.19 -9.98
CA GLY A 184 8.67 0.07 -9.52
C GLY A 184 8.15 0.48 -8.14
N ILE A 185 8.88 1.36 -7.47
CA ILE A 185 8.44 1.98 -6.23
C ILE A 185 7.17 2.81 -6.45
N GLU A 186 6.20 2.61 -5.57
CA GLU A 186 4.93 3.34 -5.55
C GLU A 186 4.89 4.26 -4.34
N LEU A 187 4.37 5.47 -4.53
CA LEU A 187 4.17 6.44 -3.47
C LEU A 187 2.72 6.38 -2.99
N PHE A 188 2.54 6.47 -1.67
CA PHE A 188 1.23 6.56 -1.03
C PHE A 188 1.20 7.79 -0.13
N PHE A 189 0.09 8.52 -0.19
CA PHE A 189 -0.16 9.68 0.65
C PHE A 189 -1.51 9.52 1.36
N ASN A 190 -1.50 9.56 2.69
CA ASN A 190 -2.66 9.28 3.55
C ASN A 190 -3.33 7.92 3.27
N GLY A 191 -2.55 6.94 2.82
CA GLY A 191 -3.04 5.61 2.49
C GLY A 191 -3.68 5.50 1.10
N GLU A 192 -3.62 6.54 0.27
CA GLU A 192 -4.05 6.50 -1.13
C GLU A 192 -2.82 6.41 -2.07
N PRO A 193 -2.87 5.66 -3.18
CA PRO A 193 -1.80 5.62 -4.16
C PRO A 193 -1.69 6.94 -4.91
N MET A 194 -0.47 7.45 -5.04
CA MET A 194 -0.14 8.61 -5.86
C MET A 194 0.21 8.19 -7.29
N THR A 195 0.24 9.15 -8.22
CA THR A 195 0.47 8.88 -9.63
C THR A 195 1.91 9.24 -9.99
N LEU A 196 2.64 8.36 -10.68
CA LEU A 196 3.85 8.80 -11.36
C LEU A 196 3.49 9.95 -12.30
N SER A 197 4.26 11.04 -12.26
CA SER A 197 4.08 12.16 -13.17
C SER A 197 3.99 11.65 -14.59
N ARG A 198 2.98 12.12 -15.32
CA ARG A 198 2.69 11.61 -16.66
C ARG A 198 2.13 12.71 -17.53
N TYR A 199 2.41 12.61 -18.82
CA TYR A 199 1.73 13.42 -19.80
C TYR A 199 1.15 12.58 -20.94
N PRO A 200 -0.12 12.79 -21.30
CA PRO A 200 -1.06 13.70 -20.63
C PRO A 200 -1.52 13.17 -19.25
N ASN A 201 -1.99 14.07 -18.38
CA ASN A 201 -2.48 13.77 -17.03
C ASN A 201 -3.60 12.73 -17.03
N ALA A 202 -4.45 12.80 -18.04
CA ALA A 202 -5.47 11.82 -18.39
C ALA A 202 -5.41 11.59 -19.92
N ASP A 203 -5.87 10.45 -20.41
CA ASP A 203 -5.79 10.04 -21.82
C ASP A 203 -4.37 9.77 -22.34
N PHE A 204 -4.16 9.91 -23.65
CA PHE A 204 -2.96 9.46 -24.35
C PHE A 204 -2.60 10.39 -25.51
N VAL A 205 -1.32 10.41 -25.87
CA VAL A 205 -0.81 10.90 -27.14
C VAL A 205 -1.05 9.86 -28.23
N LYS A 206 -1.32 10.31 -29.46
CA LYS A 206 -1.49 9.46 -30.62
C LYS A 206 -0.21 9.35 -31.46
N ILE A 207 0.09 8.13 -31.92
CA ILE A 207 1.10 7.86 -32.95
C ILE A 207 0.54 8.31 -34.32
N VAL A 208 1.16 9.33 -34.90
CA VAL A 208 0.73 9.96 -36.16
C VAL A 208 1.14 9.11 -37.36
N SER A 209 2.34 8.56 -37.31
CA SER A 209 2.88 7.63 -38.30
C SER A 209 4.01 6.79 -37.68
N VAL A 210 4.36 5.70 -38.34
CA VAL A 210 5.56 4.92 -38.07
C VAL A 210 6.45 5.00 -39.30
N ASP A 211 7.76 5.15 -39.10
CA ASP A 211 8.71 5.04 -40.20
C ASP A 211 8.93 3.53 -40.41
N VAL A 212 8.52 2.98 -41.56
CA VAL A 212 8.64 1.53 -41.82
C VAL A 212 10.10 1.19 -42.12
N ASN A 213 10.78 0.63 -41.14
CA ASN A 213 12.17 0.17 -41.18
C ASN A 213 12.23 -1.36 -41.36
N GLU A 214 11.42 -2.09 -40.62
CA GLU A 214 11.28 -3.55 -40.65
C GLU A 214 9.78 -3.90 -40.57
N GLU A 215 9.16 -4.08 -41.74
CA GLU A 215 7.72 -4.32 -41.85
C GLU A 215 7.29 -5.59 -41.10
N VAL A 216 6.21 -5.48 -40.33
CA VAL A 216 5.51 -6.62 -39.74
C VAL A 216 4.07 -6.67 -40.21
N ASN A 217 3.60 -7.89 -40.50
CA ASN A 217 2.21 -8.16 -40.80
C ASN A 217 1.61 -9.05 -39.71
N VAL A 218 0.82 -8.43 -38.84
CA VAL A 218 0.10 -9.14 -37.78
C VAL A 218 -1.35 -9.27 -38.20
N ARG A 219 -1.69 -10.44 -38.76
CA ARG A 219 -3.07 -10.80 -39.17
C ARG A 219 -3.69 -9.79 -40.17
N GLY A 220 -2.93 -9.39 -41.17
CA GLY A 220 -3.35 -8.45 -42.21
C GLY A 220 -3.19 -6.98 -41.84
N THR A 221 -2.78 -6.66 -40.61
CA THR A 221 -2.46 -5.29 -40.19
C THR A 221 -0.96 -5.06 -40.29
N ILE A 222 -0.59 -4.03 -41.06
CA ILE A 222 0.80 -3.65 -41.29
C ILE A 222 1.28 -2.66 -40.22
N GLY A 223 2.50 -2.86 -39.74
CA GLY A 223 3.22 -1.90 -38.92
C GLY A 223 4.72 -2.14 -39.01
N ASP A 224 5.45 -1.64 -38.03
CA ASP A 224 6.92 -1.71 -37.98
C ASP A 224 7.40 -2.48 -36.75
N LYS A 225 8.45 -3.29 -36.89
CA LYS A 225 9.04 -3.98 -35.75
C LYS A 225 9.81 -3.04 -34.84
N VAL A 226 10.38 -1.98 -35.40
CA VAL A 226 11.26 -1.05 -34.70
C VAL A 226 10.41 0.02 -34.01
N GLY A 227 10.75 0.32 -32.76
CA GLY A 227 10.02 1.29 -31.95
C GLY A 227 10.31 2.75 -32.30
N ASN A 228 10.09 3.14 -33.56
CA ASN A 228 10.33 4.47 -34.10
C ASN A 228 9.02 5.04 -34.64
N PHE A 229 8.48 6.06 -33.98
CA PHE A 229 7.17 6.60 -34.34
C PHE A 229 7.10 8.12 -34.17
N ARG A 230 6.24 8.74 -34.98
CA ARG A 230 6.06 10.19 -35.00
C ARG A 230 4.93 10.66 -34.11
N PHE A 231 5.15 11.81 -33.49
CA PHE A 231 4.17 12.53 -32.68
C PHE A 231 3.96 13.93 -33.27
N ASP A 232 2.89 14.63 -32.85
CA ASP A 232 2.66 16.03 -33.23
C ASP A 232 2.55 16.99 -32.04
N ASP A 233 2.57 16.45 -30.81
CA ASP A 233 2.53 17.25 -29.59
C ASP A 233 3.93 17.77 -29.23
N GLU A 234 4.12 19.09 -29.29
CA GLU A 234 5.41 19.73 -29.00
C GLU A 234 5.82 19.62 -27.54
N ARG A 235 4.89 19.35 -26.61
CA ARG A 235 5.22 19.15 -25.20
C ARG A 235 6.20 18.00 -25.00
N ILE A 236 6.14 16.97 -25.85
CA ILE A 236 7.05 15.81 -25.83
C ILE A 236 8.53 16.22 -26.01
N LEU A 237 8.80 17.37 -26.63
CA LEU A 237 10.17 17.85 -26.82
C LEU A 237 10.87 18.23 -25.51
N SER A 238 10.11 18.50 -24.43
CA SER A 238 10.66 18.77 -23.10
C SER A 238 11.33 17.51 -22.50
N TRP A 239 10.84 16.32 -22.83
CA TRP A 239 11.31 15.05 -22.28
C TRP A 239 12.77 14.72 -22.67
N ARG A 240 13.34 15.44 -23.65
CA ARG A 240 14.77 15.32 -24.02
C ARG A 240 15.72 15.69 -22.89
N ALA A 241 15.27 16.51 -21.94
CA ALA A 241 16.07 16.91 -20.78
C ALA A 241 16.02 15.88 -19.64
N GLU A 242 15.13 14.89 -19.71
CA GLU A 242 14.96 13.87 -18.68
C GLU A 242 16.09 12.85 -18.70
N LYS A 243 16.52 12.43 -17.51
CA LYS A 243 17.61 11.44 -17.35
C LYS A 243 17.16 10.01 -17.71
N ASP A 244 15.93 9.66 -17.35
CA ASP A 244 15.36 8.32 -17.51
C ASP A 244 13.88 8.42 -17.96
N PRO A 245 13.60 8.93 -19.17
CA PRO A 245 12.24 9.03 -19.70
C PRO A 245 11.69 7.67 -20.13
N TRP A 246 10.44 7.39 -19.76
CA TRP A 246 9.71 6.19 -20.14
C TRP A 246 8.37 6.50 -20.79
N VAL A 247 7.93 5.59 -21.65
CA VAL A 247 6.62 5.63 -22.28
C VAL A 247 5.87 4.32 -22.04
N HIS A 248 4.57 4.43 -21.82
CA HIS A 248 3.65 3.30 -21.75
C HIS A 248 2.67 3.45 -22.90
N GLY A 249 2.61 2.44 -23.76
CA GLY A 249 1.78 2.48 -24.95
C GLY A 249 1.08 1.17 -25.23
N TYR A 250 0.01 1.31 -26.00
CA TYR A 250 -0.68 0.23 -26.69
C TYR A 250 -0.19 0.27 -28.12
N TRP A 251 0.88 -0.47 -28.41
CA TRP A 251 1.73 -0.19 -29.58
C TRP A 251 1.16 -0.71 -30.89
N PHE A 252 0.41 -1.80 -30.83
CA PHE A 252 -0.16 -2.47 -32.00
C PHE A 252 -1.61 -2.87 -31.82
N TRP A 253 -1.94 -3.42 -30.64
CA TRP A 253 -3.29 -3.79 -30.27
C TRP A 253 -3.66 -3.19 -28.91
N ASP A 254 -4.88 -2.73 -28.79
CA ASP A 254 -5.37 -2.04 -27.58
C ASP A 254 -5.50 -2.98 -26.36
N TRP A 255 -5.30 -4.29 -26.54
CA TRP A 255 -5.25 -5.28 -25.47
C TRP A 255 -3.82 -5.68 -25.06
N ALA A 256 -2.79 -5.16 -25.74
CA ALA A 256 -1.39 -5.49 -25.52
C ALA A 256 -0.58 -4.21 -25.29
N GLU A 257 -0.43 -3.83 -24.03
CA GLU A 257 0.42 -2.74 -23.61
C GLU A 257 1.84 -3.22 -23.32
N GLU A 258 2.80 -2.31 -23.46
CA GLU A 258 4.14 -2.49 -22.89
C GLU A 258 4.73 -1.12 -22.51
N ARG A 259 5.62 -1.12 -21.52
CA ARG A 259 6.42 0.04 -21.14
C ARG A 259 7.80 -0.05 -21.75
N HIS A 260 8.25 1.04 -22.37
CA HIS A 260 9.60 1.14 -22.91
C HIS A 260 10.34 2.37 -22.39
N PRO A 261 11.66 2.25 -22.14
CA PRO A 261 12.50 3.42 -21.97
C PRO A 261 12.65 4.12 -23.32
N VAL A 262 12.66 5.44 -23.29
CA VAL A 262 12.92 6.27 -24.47
C VAL A 262 14.42 6.23 -24.78
N ALA A 263 14.74 6.02 -26.05
CA ALA A 263 16.11 6.05 -26.58
C ALA A 263 16.49 7.46 -27.04
N GLU A 264 15.59 8.11 -27.79
CA GLU A 264 15.85 9.41 -28.41
C GLU A 264 14.52 10.10 -28.76
N ILE A 265 14.50 11.44 -28.70
CA ILE A 265 13.43 12.27 -29.24
C ILE A 265 14.07 13.31 -30.17
N ASP A 266 13.75 13.21 -31.45
CA ASP A 266 14.23 14.11 -32.50
C ASP A 266 13.21 15.24 -32.70
N ALA A 267 13.68 16.48 -32.53
CA ALA A 267 12.84 17.67 -32.61
C ALA A 267 12.55 18.14 -34.04
N GLU A 268 13.43 17.84 -34.99
CA GLU A 268 13.26 18.22 -36.39
C GLU A 268 12.25 17.30 -37.07
N THR A 269 12.37 15.99 -36.84
CA THR A 269 11.49 15.00 -37.45
C THR A 269 10.24 14.68 -36.63
N LYS A 270 10.16 15.18 -35.38
CA LYS A 270 9.15 14.84 -34.36
C LYS A 270 9.02 13.32 -34.18
N THR A 271 10.15 12.64 -34.05
CA THR A 271 10.24 11.18 -33.90
C THR A 271 10.66 10.80 -32.50
N LEU A 272 9.93 9.88 -31.88
CA LEU A 272 10.29 9.24 -30.61
C LEU A 272 10.74 7.81 -30.90
N LYS A 273 11.94 7.46 -30.42
CA LYS A 273 12.54 6.13 -30.51
C LYS A 273 12.57 5.49 -29.12
N VAL A 274 12.15 4.24 -29.00
CA VAL A 274 12.27 3.47 -27.75
C VAL A 274 13.43 2.47 -27.81
N LYS A 275 13.92 1.99 -26.66
CA LYS A 275 15.00 0.99 -26.62
C LYS A 275 14.44 -0.44 -26.76
N PRO A 276 15.21 -1.38 -27.35
CA PRO A 276 14.85 -2.80 -27.34
C PRO A 276 14.91 -3.41 -25.92
N PRO A 277 14.27 -4.58 -25.69
CA PRO A 277 13.51 -5.36 -26.66
C PRO A 277 12.23 -4.64 -27.09
N TYR A 278 11.92 -4.70 -28.38
CA TYR A 278 10.72 -4.08 -28.93
C TYR A 278 9.48 -4.94 -28.69
N HIS A 279 8.32 -4.28 -28.62
CA HIS A 279 7.04 -4.93 -28.49
C HIS A 279 6.86 -6.08 -29.50
N SER A 280 6.31 -7.20 -29.03
CA SER A 280 6.26 -8.45 -29.80
C SER A 280 5.50 -8.30 -31.13
N TYR A 281 4.41 -7.54 -31.14
CA TYR A 281 3.61 -7.23 -32.34
C TYR A 281 4.17 -6.09 -33.20
N GLY A 282 5.11 -5.29 -32.68
CA GLY A 282 5.60 -4.06 -33.33
C GLY A 282 4.78 -2.82 -32.96
N TYR A 283 4.82 -1.81 -33.84
CA TYR A 283 4.21 -0.49 -33.69
C TYR A 283 3.42 -0.11 -34.95
N ARG A 284 2.29 0.61 -34.79
CA ARG A 284 1.55 1.13 -35.96
C ARG A 284 0.94 2.50 -35.73
N LYS A 285 0.56 3.15 -36.83
CA LYS A 285 -0.21 4.40 -36.83
C LYS A 285 -1.55 4.25 -36.11
N ASN A 286 -2.04 5.35 -35.53
CA ASN A 286 -3.31 5.45 -34.80
C ASN A 286 -3.37 4.61 -33.52
N GLN A 287 -2.21 4.35 -32.94
CA GLN A 287 -2.06 3.78 -31.61
C GLN A 287 -1.67 4.87 -30.63
N TRP A 288 -1.63 4.56 -29.34
CA TRP A 288 -1.55 5.59 -28.32
C TRP A 288 -0.64 5.23 -27.15
N PHE A 289 -0.02 6.26 -26.59
CA PHE A 289 0.96 6.16 -25.52
C PHE A 289 0.94 7.40 -24.63
N TYR A 290 1.56 7.32 -23.46
CA TYR A 290 1.86 8.48 -22.61
C TYR A 290 3.28 8.37 -22.07
N GLY A 291 3.89 9.52 -21.78
CA GLY A 291 5.16 9.60 -21.07
C GLY A 291 4.91 9.54 -19.56
N PHE A 292 5.78 8.89 -18.80
CA PHE A 292 5.65 8.81 -17.34
C PHE A 292 7.00 8.73 -16.62
N ASN A 293 6.98 9.05 -15.32
CA ASN A 293 8.17 9.23 -14.48
C ASN A 293 9.09 10.31 -15.07
N LEU A 294 8.53 11.49 -15.35
CA LEU A 294 9.21 12.64 -15.94
C LEU A 294 9.16 13.81 -14.95
N LEU A 295 10.29 14.36 -14.55
CA LEU A 295 10.34 15.48 -13.60
C LEU A 295 9.61 16.72 -14.15
N CYS A 296 9.77 17.02 -15.43
CA CYS A 296 9.13 18.14 -16.11
C CYS A 296 7.60 17.99 -16.26
N GLU A 297 7.04 16.82 -15.99
CA GLU A 297 5.60 16.55 -16.05
C GLU A 297 4.96 16.39 -14.66
N ILE A 298 5.63 16.79 -13.57
CA ILE A 298 4.93 16.99 -12.29
C ILE A 298 4.19 18.32 -12.39
N ASP A 299 2.88 18.29 -12.67
CA ASP A 299 2.12 19.52 -12.91
C ASP A 299 0.79 19.63 -12.12
N GLN A 300 0.35 18.55 -11.47
CA GLN A 300 -0.85 18.52 -10.65
C GLN A 300 -0.62 17.81 -9.29
N PRO A 301 -1.40 18.18 -8.25
CA PRO A 301 -1.27 17.53 -6.95
C PRO A 301 -1.53 16.03 -7.04
N GLY A 302 -0.71 15.25 -6.34
CA GLY A 302 -0.75 13.79 -6.35
C GLY A 302 0.27 13.15 -7.29
N GLU A 303 1.02 13.96 -8.05
CA GLU A 303 2.07 13.46 -8.93
C GLU A 303 3.45 13.39 -8.28
N TYR A 304 4.21 12.35 -8.61
CA TYR A 304 5.57 12.18 -8.14
C TYR A 304 6.51 11.65 -9.22
N TYR A 305 7.79 11.93 -9.03
CA TYR A 305 8.91 11.46 -9.85
C TYR A 305 9.97 10.85 -8.94
N VAL A 306 10.65 9.81 -9.44
CA VAL A 306 11.78 9.18 -8.73
C VAL A 306 13.04 9.29 -9.57
N ASP A 307 13.99 10.09 -9.08
CA ASP A 307 15.37 10.08 -9.57
C ASP A 307 16.08 8.87 -8.95
N ARG A 308 16.15 7.77 -9.71
CA ARG A 308 16.75 6.51 -9.26
C ARG A 308 18.27 6.58 -9.12
N GLU A 309 18.92 7.47 -9.87
CA GLU A 309 20.37 7.66 -9.78
C GLU A 309 20.72 8.39 -8.47
N ALA A 310 20.06 9.52 -8.23
CA ALA A 310 20.23 10.29 -7.01
C ALA A 310 19.68 9.55 -5.77
N GLY A 311 18.58 8.81 -5.93
CA GLY A 311 17.80 8.24 -4.83
C GLY A 311 16.88 9.27 -4.18
N ILE A 312 16.28 10.15 -4.99
CA ILE A 312 15.42 11.22 -4.51
C ILE A 312 14.03 11.06 -5.11
N LEU A 313 13.02 11.13 -4.25
CA LEU A 313 11.61 11.21 -4.65
C LEU A 313 11.18 12.67 -4.61
N TYR A 314 10.59 13.16 -5.69
CA TYR A 314 10.00 14.50 -5.81
C TYR A 314 8.49 14.35 -5.90
N PHE A 315 7.73 15.10 -5.11
CA PHE A 315 6.29 14.92 -4.96
C PHE A 315 5.57 16.25 -4.88
N TYR A 316 4.48 16.39 -5.63
CA TYR A 316 3.50 17.47 -5.45
C TYR A 316 2.39 16.99 -4.51
N PRO A 317 2.42 17.33 -3.21
CA PRO A 317 1.46 16.78 -2.26
C PRO A 317 0.06 17.42 -2.42
N PRO A 318 -1.03 16.62 -2.41
CA PRO A 318 -2.41 17.15 -2.42
C PRO A 318 -2.82 17.96 -1.18
N ALA A 319 -2.09 17.80 -0.07
CA ALA A 319 -2.30 18.50 1.19
C ALA A 319 -0.98 18.58 1.97
N GLU A 320 -0.96 19.29 3.10
CA GLU A 320 0.21 19.36 3.98
C GLU A 320 0.74 17.96 4.34
N VAL A 321 2.04 17.73 4.08
CA VAL A 321 2.71 16.48 4.45
C VAL A 321 2.96 16.48 5.96
N LYS A 322 2.54 15.40 6.64
CA LYS A 322 2.71 15.20 8.08
C LYS A 322 3.38 13.86 8.35
N LYS A 323 3.84 13.68 9.59
CA LYS A 323 4.40 12.40 10.04
C LYS A 323 3.40 11.27 9.75
N ASP A 324 3.93 10.15 9.28
CA ASP A 324 3.20 8.91 8.97
C ASP A 324 2.14 9.05 7.85
N THR A 325 2.17 10.13 7.06
CA THR A 325 1.28 10.31 5.90
C THR A 325 1.88 9.85 4.59
N LEU A 326 3.21 9.82 4.47
CA LEU A 326 3.91 9.43 3.27
C LEU A 326 4.50 8.03 3.43
N ALA A 327 4.24 7.14 2.48
CA ALA A 327 4.81 5.80 2.46
C ALA A 327 5.19 5.39 1.04
N VAL A 328 6.16 4.48 0.92
CA VAL A 328 6.55 3.89 -0.36
C VAL A 328 6.53 2.37 -0.30
N SER A 329 6.17 1.69 -1.39
CA SER A 329 6.27 0.23 -1.49
C SER A 329 7.74 -0.20 -1.54
N VAL A 330 8.13 -1.26 -0.82
CA VAL A 330 9.54 -1.72 -0.76
C VAL A 330 9.67 -3.20 -1.07
N LEU A 331 9.00 -4.06 -0.31
CA LEU A 331 9.08 -5.50 -0.48
C LEU A 331 8.07 -6.00 -1.54
N ASP A 332 8.43 -7.07 -2.23
CA ASP A 332 7.54 -7.71 -3.21
C ASP A 332 6.30 -8.34 -2.55
N SER A 333 6.45 -8.86 -1.33
CA SER A 333 5.41 -9.60 -0.63
C SER A 333 5.44 -9.30 0.86
N ALA A 334 4.27 -9.18 1.49
CA ALA A 334 4.16 -9.04 2.94
C ALA A 334 4.32 -10.39 3.63
N VAL A 335 3.60 -11.41 3.15
CA VAL A 335 3.52 -12.71 3.81
C VAL A 335 3.61 -13.86 2.79
N LYS A 336 4.48 -14.82 3.07
CA LYS A 336 4.59 -16.09 2.33
C LYS A 336 4.44 -17.26 3.28
N ILE A 337 3.48 -18.14 3.01
CA ILE A 337 3.22 -19.34 3.82
C ILE A 337 3.56 -20.56 2.98
N GLN A 338 4.58 -21.30 3.37
CA GLN A 338 5.08 -22.52 2.72
C GLN A 338 5.05 -23.70 3.71
N SER A 339 4.11 -23.63 4.65
CA SER A 339 3.98 -24.51 5.80
C SER A 339 2.59 -25.15 5.80
N ASP A 340 2.52 -26.40 6.23
CA ASP A 340 1.25 -27.15 6.29
C ASP A 340 0.47 -26.81 7.57
N TRP A 341 -0.86 -26.97 7.53
CA TRP A 341 -1.72 -26.84 8.72
C TRP A 341 -1.55 -25.51 9.48
N VAL A 342 -1.38 -24.41 8.75
CA VAL A 342 -1.34 -23.05 9.29
C VAL A 342 -2.62 -22.30 8.99
N THR A 343 -3.12 -21.54 9.95
CA THR A 343 -4.18 -20.53 9.74
C THR A 343 -3.62 -19.14 9.92
N PHE A 344 -3.88 -18.24 8.98
CA PHE A 344 -3.49 -16.84 9.02
C PHE A 344 -4.73 -15.96 8.83
N GLN A 345 -5.10 -15.18 9.85
CA GLN A 345 -6.42 -14.53 9.85
C GLN A 345 -6.47 -13.09 10.34
N ASN A 346 -7.35 -12.30 9.70
CA ASN A 346 -7.73 -10.94 10.08
C ASN A 346 -6.60 -9.89 10.04
N PHE A 347 -5.59 -10.08 9.19
CA PHE A 347 -4.54 -9.09 8.97
C PHE A 347 -4.87 -8.18 7.78
N THR A 348 -4.45 -6.92 7.87
CA THR A 348 -4.35 -6.02 6.71
C THR A 348 -2.94 -6.09 6.15
N LEU A 349 -2.80 -6.35 4.85
CA LEU A 349 -1.53 -6.37 4.12
C LEU A 349 -1.52 -5.19 3.15
N GLU A 350 -0.45 -4.41 3.17
CA GLU A 350 -0.37 -3.17 2.38
C GLU A 350 1.05 -2.84 1.89
N PHE A 351 1.13 -2.01 0.85
CA PHE A 351 2.35 -1.42 0.29
C PHE A 351 3.36 -2.43 -0.25
N CYS A 352 2.87 -3.50 -0.90
CA CYS A 352 3.69 -4.50 -1.59
C CYS A 352 3.92 -4.14 -3.07
N ARG A 353 5.07 -4.53 -3.63
CA ARG A 353 5.39 -4.33 -5.07
C ARG A 353 4.88 -5.44 -5.99
N ALA A 354 4.52 -6.59 -5.43
CA ALA A 354 4.00 -7.74 -6.15
C ALA A 354 2.97 -8.47 -5.28
N THR A 355 2.90 -9.80 -5.42
CA THR A 355 1.96 -10.66 -4.68
C THR A 355 2.07 -10.46 -3.15
N ALA A 356 1.12 -9.72 -2.58
CA ALA A 356 1.09 -9.37 -1.16
C ALA A 356 1.06 -10.59 -0.22
N PHE A 357 0.35 -11.64 -0.63
CA PHE A 357 0.16 -12.86 0.13
C PHE A 357 0.25 -14.08 -0.79
N SER A 358 1.07 -15.07 -0.44
CA SER A 358 1.03 -16.39 -1.07
C SER A 358 1.00 -17.52 -0.05
N MET A 359 0.33 -18.61 -0.41
CA MET A 359 0.24 -19.82 0.41
C MET A 359 0.44 -21.07 -0.46
N HIS A 360 1.43 -21.88 -0.09
CA HIS A 360 1.88 -23.08 -0.79
C HIS A 360 2.13 -24.23 0.20
N GLY A 361 1.19 -24.47 1.12
CA GLY A 361 1.21 -25.60 2.06
C GLY A 361 -0.11 -26.36 2.04
N ALA A 362 -0.07 -27.62 2.42
CA ALA A 362 -1.26 -28.46 2.54
C ALA A 362 -2.13 -28.01 3.73
N ASN A 363 -3.45 -27.98 3.53
CA ASN A 363 -4.44 -27.65 4.57
C ASN A 363 -4.23 -26.29 5.27
N GLY A 364 -3.57 -25.34 4.59
CA GLY A 364 -3.47 -23.96 5.03
C GLY A 364 -4.80 -23.21 4.87
N LEU A 365 -5.06 -22.23 5.75
CA LEU A 365 -6.25 -21.39 5.70
C LEU A 365 -5.86 -19.91 5.83
N ALA A 366 -6.33 -19.08 4.90
CA ALA A 366 -6.29 -17.63 5.01
C ALA A 366 -7.72 -17.11 5.17
N VAL A 367 -8.00 -16.34 6.23
CA VAL A 367 -9.37 -15.92 6.56
C VAL A 367 -9.40 -14.43 6.90
N GLY A 368 -10.34 -13.69 6.32
CA GLY A 368 -10.57 -12.29 6.69
C GLY A 368 -9.39 -11.35 6.41
N LEU A 369 -8.52 -11.69 5.45
CA LEU A 369 -7.40 -10.82 5.07
C LEU A 369 -7.93 -9.62 4.28
N THR A 370 -7.43 -8.43 4.62
CA THR A 370 -7.61 -7.23 3.81
C THR A 370 -6.33 -6.97 3.04
N VAL A 371 -6.39 -6.97 1.72
CA VAL A 371 -5.25 -6.61 0.86
C VAL A 371 -5.58 -5.31 0.16
N ARG A 372 -4.75 -4.28 0.32
CA ARG A 372 -4.94 -2.97 -0.29
C ARG A 372 -3.60 -2.32 -0.61
N ASN A 373 -3.57 -1.39 -1.57
CA ASN A 373 -2.37 -0.63 -1.90
C ASN A 373 -1.16 -1.53 -2.18
N CYS A 374 -1.41 -2.65 -2.86
CA CYS A 374 -0.40 -3.58 -3.29
C CYS A 374 -0.42 -3.63 -4.80
N SER A 375 0.74 -3.52 -5.42
CA SER A 375 0.91 -3.88 -6.82
C SER A 375 0.69 -5.37 -7.05
N GLY A 376 0.41 -5.74 -8.30
CA GLY A 376 0.46 -7.12 -8.75
C GLY A 376 1.42 -7.23 -9.92
N THR A 377 2.29 -8.24 -9.91
CA THR A 377 2.93 -8.69 -11.14
C THR A 377 1.95 -9.61 -11.86
N ARG A 378 1.68 -9.34 -13.15
CA ARG A 378 1.18 -10.39 -14.06
C ARG A 378 2.28 -11.42 -14.30
#